data_AF-A0A098BVP8-F1
#
_entry.id   AF-A0A098BVP8-F1
#
_cell.length_a   1.000
_cell.length_b   1.000
_cell.length_c   1.000
_cell.angle_alpha   90.00
_cell.angle_beta   90.00
_cell.angle_gamma   90.00
#
_symmetry.space_group_name_H-M   'P 1'
#
loop_
_entity.id
_entity.type
_entity.pdbx_description
1 polymer ?
#
loop_
_entity_poly.entity_id
_entity_poly.type
_entity_poly.pdbx_seq_one_letter_code
_entity_poly.pdbx_strand_id
1 'polypeptide(L)'
;MHGPAAPVPAIHTSDYGIGDRAVRTRTIHRVNFEITDTVTVDLPTGARLLHVAPCRQHPDRRIDLWYECRVGVPARPHTLHVEGTGHPIVDDALYVGTVVASNGLVWHVYLDARLAQEVVLP
;
A
#
# COMPACT_ATOMS: atom_id res chain seq x y z
N MET A 1 -61.28 12.10 35.29
CA MET A 1 -60.18 11.32 34.67
C MET A 1 -59.37 12.24 33.75
N HIS A 2 -58.33 12.87 34.27
CA HIS A 2 -57.24 13.51 33.52
C HIS A 2 -56.15 13.86 34.54
N GLY A 3 -55.02 13.17 34.51
CA GLY A 3 -53.83 13.52 35.29
C GLY A 3 -52.98 14.55 34.55
N PRO A 4 -52.23 15.43 35.24
CA PRO A 4 -51.38 16.41 34.57
C PRO A 4 -50.17 15.73 33.91
N ALA A 5 -49.83 16.19 32.71
CA ALA A 5 -48.66 15.76 31.95
C ALA A 5 -47.36 16.12 32.70
N ALA A 6 -46.45 15.17 32.80
CA ALA A 6 -45.10 15.41 33.32
C ALA A 6 -44.30 16.30 32.35
N PRO A 7 -43.41 17.18 32.84
CA PRO A 7 -42.58 18.02 31.99
C PRO A 7 -41.49 17.18 31.29
N VAL A 8 -41.30 17.43 30.00
CA VAL A 8 -40.19 16.90 29.20
C VAL A 8 -38.88 17.48 29.76
N PRO A 9 -37.86 16.67 30.11
CA PRO A 9 -36.58 17.23 30.50
C PRO A 9 -35.91 17.87 29.28
N ALA A 10 -35.52 19.13 29.42
CA ALA A 10 -34.64 19.80 28.47
C ALA A 10 -33.32 19.03 28.40
N ILE A 11 -32.96 18.52 27.21
CA ILE A 11 -31.66 17.91 27.01
C ILE A 11 -30.62 19.01 27.13
N HIS A 12 -29.87 18.93 28.23
CA HIS A 12 -28.69 19.70 28.53
C HIS A 12 -27.68 19.52 27.38
N THR A 13 -27.28 20.62 26.76
CA THR A 13 -26.04 20.66 25.97
C THR A 13 -24.90 20.26 26.91
N SER A 14 -24.34 19.08 26.70
CA SER A 14 -23.09 18.67 27.33
C SER A 14 -22.06 18.45 26.25
N ASP A 15 -21.15 19.42 26.15
CA ASP A 15 -19.81 19.24 25.59
C ASP A 15 -19.20 17.95 26.15
N TYR A 16 -19.17 16.91 25.33
CA TYR A 16 -18.30 15.76 25.55
C TYR A 16 -17.14 15.84 24.57
N GLY A 17 -16.09 16.54 25.04
CA GLY A 17 -14.68 16.25 24.83
C GLY A 17 -14.24 15.78 23.45
N ILE A 18 -13.58 16.69 22.75
CA ILE A 18 -12.31 16.50 22.04
C ILE A 18 -11.76 15.07 22.18
N GLY A 19 -12.19 14.22 21.25
CA GLY A 19 -11.45 13.07 20.81
C GLY A 19 -11.03 13.38 19.38
N ASP A 20 -10.04 14.25 19.22
CA ASP A 20 -9.28 14.43 17.99
C ASP A 20 -8.55 13.11 17.69
N ARG A 21 -9.31 12.07 17.35
CA ARG A 21 -8.78 10.95 16.61
C ARG A 21 -8.68 11.47 15.20
N ALA A 22 -7.67 12.32 14.95
CA ALA A 22 -7.26 12.69 13.61
C ALA A 22 -7.35 11.42 12.79
N VAL A 23 -8.33 11.37 11.87
CA VAL A 23 -8.53 10.23 11.00
C VAL A 23 -7.19 10.10 10.29
N ARG A 24 -6.37 9.13 10.71
CA ARG A 24 -5.10 8.82 10.03
C ARG A 24 -5.51 8.12 8.75
N THR A 25 -5.99 8.90 7.79
CA THR A 25 -6.56 8.38 6.55
C THR A 25 -5.43 7.66 5.84
N ARG A 26 -5.51 6.33 5.80
CA ARG A 26 -4.68 5.52 4.91
C ARG A 26 -5.35 5.48 3.55
N THR A 27 -4.56 5.57 2.51
CA THR A 27 -5.01 5.51 1.11
C THR A 27 -4.26 4.42 0.39
N ILE A 28 -4.92 3.79 -0.59
CA ILE A 28 -4.30 2.82 -1.49
C ILE A 28 -3.91 3.54 -2.77
N HIS A 29 -2.65 3.40 -3.15
CA HIS A 29 -2.11 3.95 -4.38
C HIS A 29 -1.52 2.84 -5.24
N ARG A 30 -1.19 3.21 -6.48
CA ARG A 30 -0.59 2.31 -7.47
C ARG A 30 0.51 3.03 -8.20
N VAL A 31 1.63 2.35 -8.37
CA VAL A 31 2.69 2.71 -9.32
C VAL A 31 2.85 1.57 -10.32
N ASN A 32 3.51 1.84 -11.45
CA ASN A 32 3.91 0.78 -12.36
C ASN A 32 5.35 0.99 -12.82
N PHE A 33 6.02 -0.11 -13.10
CA PHE A 33 7.42 -0.14 -13.49
C PHE A 33 7.64 -1.14 -14.63
N GLU A 34 8.75 -0.98 -15.34
CA GLU A 34 9.13 -1.85 -16.45
C GLU A 34 9.66 -3.19 -15.94
N ILE A 35 9.40 -4.25 -16.70
CA ILE A 35 9.99 -5.58 -16.47
C ILE A 35 11.43 -5.52 -16.97
N THR A 36 12.35 -5.38 -16.03
CA THR A 36 13.81 -5.36 -16.21
C THR A 36 14.45 -5.80 -14.90
N ASP A 37 15.70 -6.25 -14.91
CA ASP A 37 16.37 -6.88 -13.77
C ASP A 37 16.30 -6.03 -12.49
N THR A 38 16.41 -4.70 -12.60
CA THR A 38 16.36 -3.78 -11.46
C THR A 38 15.66 -2.47 -11.82
N VAL A 39 14.79 -2.00 -10.94
CA VAL A 39 14.05 -0.75 -11.13
C VAL A 39 13.86 0.02 -9.83
N THR A 40 13.83 1.35 -9.93
CA THR A 40 13.53 2.23 -8.80
C THR A 40 12.08 2.70 -8.87
N VAL A 41 11.38 2.63 -7.75
CA VAL A 41 10.03 3.19 -7.58
C VAL A 41 10.00 4.13 -6.38
N ASP A 42 9.24 5.22 -6.51
CA ASP A 42 9.02 6.13 -5.39
C ASP A 42 7.85 5.64 -4.53
N LEU A 43 8.15 5.30 -3.27
CA LEU A 43 7.18 4.85 -2.28
C LEU A 43 7.24 5.73 -1.03
N PRO A 44 6.09 6.11 -0.44
CA PRO A 44 6.07 6.81 0.85
C PRO A 44 6.74 5.99 1.96
N THR A 45 7.51 6.65 2.84
CA THR A 45 8.03 6.00 4.04
C THR A 45 6.89 5.41 4.87
N GLY A 46 7.03 4.18 5.31
CA GLY A 46 6.01 3.40 6.02
C GLY A 46 4.88 2.90 5.12
N ALA A 47 5.02 2.94 3.80
CA ALA A 47 4.10 2.28 2.90
C ALA A 47 4.07 0.77 3.21
N ARG A 48 2.88 0.17 3.11
CA ARG A 48 2.75 -1.29 3.15
C ARG A 48 2.46 -1.79 1.75
N LEU A 49 3.33 -2.65 1.23
CA LEU A 49 3.13 -3.27 -0.07
C LEU A 49 1.99 -4.27 0.03
N LEU A 50 1.11 -4.27 -0.97
CA LEU A 50 -0.11 -5.08 -0.94
C LEU A 50 -0.07 -6.19 -1.99
N HIS A 51 0.24 -5.83 -3.24
CA HIS A 51 0.12 -6.76 -4.36
C HIS A 51 0.85 -6.28 -5.61
N VAL A 52 1.26 -7.24 -6.45
CA VAL A 52 1.75 -7.01 -7.81
C VAL A 52 0.91 -7.77 -8.82
N ALA A 53 0.67 -7.19 -10.00
CA ALA A 53 -0.06 -7.83 -11.09
C ALA A 53 0.45 -7.34 -12.45
N PRO A 54 0.13 -8.03 -13.57
CA PRO A 54 0.42 -7.50 -14.90
C PRO A 54 -0.17 -6.10 -15.07
N CYS A 55 0.59 -5.18 -15.65
CA CYS A 55 0.11 -3.82 -15.87
C CYS A 55 -1.07 -3.80 -16.84
N ARG A 56 -2.11 -3.04 -16.52
CA ARG A 56 -3.35 -2.97 -17.32
C ARG A 56 -3.17 -2.49 -18.76
N GLN A 57 -2.15 -1.68 -19.02
CA GLN A 57 -1.90 -1.07 -20.33
C GLN A 57 -0.84 -1.82 -21.14
N HIS A 58 0.15 -2.40 -20.45
CA HIS A 58 1.29 -3.08 -21.06
C HIS A 58 1.62 -4.37 -20.27
N PRO A 59 0.73 -5.38 -20.27
CA PRO A 59 0.79 -6.50 -19.34
C PRO A 59 2.04 -7.39 -19.49
N ASP A 60 2.67 -7.38 -20.66
CA ASP A 60 3.90 -8.14 -20.94
C ASP A 60 5.18 -7.32 -20.79
N ARG A 61 5.08 -6.03 -20.42
CA ARG A 61 6.24 -5.12 -20.30
C ARG A 61 6.31 -4.37 -18.99
N ARG A 62 5.22 -4.31 -18.25
CA ARG A 62 5.14 -3.54 -17.01
C ARG A 62 4.36 -4.31 -15.93
N ILE A 63 4.70 -4.04 -14.69
CA ILE A 63 4.03 -4.58 -13.50
C ILE A 63 3.39 -3.41 -12.75
N ASP A 64 2.13 -3.59 -12.34
CA ASP A 64 1.46 -2.69 -11.40
C ASP A 64 1.76 -3.15 -9.96
N LEU A 65 2.14 -2.22 -9.08
CA LEU A 65 2.33 -2.43 -7.64
C LEU A 65 1.36 -1.57 -6.85
N TRP A 66 0.58 -2.20 -5.98
CA TRP A 66 -0.30 -1.53 -5.04
C TRP A 66 0.31 -1.47 -3.65
N TYR A 67 0.10 -0.34 -2.99
CA TYR A 67 0.53 -0.10 -1.61
C TYR A 67 -0.48 0.75 -0.85
N GLU A 68 -0.54 0.60 0.46
CA GLU A 68 -1.22 1.55 1.35
C GLU A 68 -0.21 2.49 2.01
N CYS A 69 -0.58 3.76 2.18
CA CYS A 69 0.25 4.74 2.89
C CYS A 69 -0.62 5.74 3.66
N ARG A 70 0.00 6.53 4.53
CA ARG A 70 -0.66 7.68 5.17
C ARG A 70 -0.62 8.87 4.20
N VAL A 71 -1.69 9.67 4.18
CA VAL A 71 -1.75 10.90 3.38
C VAL A 71 -0.68 11.89 3.84
N GLY A 72 -0.01 12.55 2.88
CA GLY A 72 0.97 13.61 3.13
C GLY A 72 2.38 13.14 3.48
N VAL A 73 2.65 11.83 3.48
CA VAL A 73 4.00 11.31 3.68
C VAL A 73 4.80 11.40 2.37
N PRO A 74 6.01 11.97 2.37
CA PRO A 74 6.83 12.09 1.17
C PRO A 74 7.29 10.72 0.67
N ALA A 75 7.36 10.58 -0.66
CA ALA A 75 7.90 9.41 -1.31
C ALA A 75 9.43 9.45 -1.36
N ARG A 76 10.04 8.26 -1.32
CA ARG A 76 11.48 8.05 -1.46
C ARG A 76 11.74 6.93 -2.46
N PRO A 77 12.90 6.95 -3.13
CA PRO A 77 13.27 5.89 -4.07
C PRO A 77 13.52 4.58 -3.33
N HIS A 78 12.93 3.50 -3.83
CA HIS A 78 13.13 2.13 -3.38
C HIS A 78 13.47 1.25 -4.57
N THR A 79 14.46 0.38 -4.39
CA THR A 79 14.92 -0.55 -5.43
C THR A 79 14.12 -1.84 -5.39
N LEU A 80 13.58 -2.23 -6.54
CA LEU A 80 12.97 -3.53 -6.78
C LEU A 80 13.85 -4.37 -7.71
N HIS A 81 13.92 -5.67 -7.43
CA HIS A 81 14.50 -6.67 -8.31
C HIS A 81 13.38 -7.48 -8.96
N VAL A 82 13.47 -7.72 -10.26
CA VAL A 82 12.48 -8.48 -11.03
C VAL A 82 13.15 -9.68 -11.65
N GLU A 83 12.92 -10.85 -11.05
CA GLU A 83 13.63 -12.07 -11.41
C GLU A 83 12.72 -13.05 -12.15
N GLY A 84 13.21 -13.57 -13.28
CA GLY A 84 12.53 -14.61 -14.04
C GLY A 84 12.72 -16.00 -13.42
N THR A 85 11.86 -16.95 -13.79
CA THR A 85 12.05 -18.36 -13.39
C THR A 85 13.42 -18.89 -13.83
N GLY A 86 14.14 -19.52 -12.90
CA GLY A 86 15.47 -20.09 -13.15
C GLY A 86 16.63 -19.09 -13.10
N HIS A 87 16.37 -17.80 -12.85
CA HIS A 87 17.41 -16.79 -12.67
C HIS A 87 17.89 -16.75 -11.20
N PRO A 88 19.14 -16.33 -10.94
CA PRO A 88 19.61 -16.05 -9.59
C PRO A 88 18.71 -15.03 -8.90
N ILE A 89 18.51 -15.18 -7.59
CA ILE A 89 17.79 -14.20 -6.77
C ILE A 89 18.80 -13.38 -5.98
N VAL A 90 18.48 -12.11 -5.77
CA VAL A 90 19.29 -11.23 -4.92
C VAL A 90 19.17 -11.67 -3.45
N ASP A 91 20.32 -11.87 -2.80
CA ASP A 91 20.40 -12.16 -1.37
C ASP A 91 19.87 -10.98 -0.54
N ASP A 92 19.27 -11.28 0.60
CA ASP A 92 18.71 -10.28 1.53
C ASP A 92 17.66 -9.34 0.91
N ALA A 93 16.89 -9.79 -0.10
CA ALA A 93 15.76 -9.04 -0.63
C ALA A 93 14.41 -9.56 -0.08
N LEU A 94 13.44 -8.66 0.12
CA LEU A 94 12.12 -8.97 0.61
C LEU A 94 11.16 -9.32 -0.53
N TYR A 95 10.61 -10.52 -0.52
CA TYR A 95 9.64 -10.94 -1.52
C TYR A 95 8.35 -10.12 -1.45
N VAL A 96 7.92 -9.58 -2.59
CA VAL A 96 6.71 -8.77 -2.74
C VAL A 96 5.58 -9.58 -3.37
N GLY A 97 5.88 -10.34 -4.42
CA GLY A 97 4.88 -11.15 -5.11
C GLY A 97 5.35 -11.71 -6.45
N THR A 98 4.46 -12.44 -7.10
CA THR A 98 4.70 -13.06 -8.41
C THR A 98 3.66 -12.57 -9.40
N VAL A 99 4.10 -12.31 -10.63
CA VAL A 99 3.29 -11.90 -11.76
C VAL A 99 3.39 -12.94 -12.86
N VAL A 100 2.25 -13.43 -13.34
CA VAL A 100 2.17 -14.23 -14.57
C VAL A 100 1.69 -13.30 -15.68
N ALA A 101 2.59 -12.94 -16.59
CA ALA A 101 2.29 -12.07 -17.72
C ALA A 101 1.42 -12.78 -18.77
N SER A 102 0.73 -12.03 -19.63
CA SER A 102 -0.16 -12.59 -20.66
C SER A 102 0.58 -13.44 -21.70
N ASN A 103 1.88 -13.20 -21.90
CA ASN A 103 2.76 -14.01 -22.73
C ASN A 103 3.22 -15.33 -22.06
N GLY A 104 2.77 -15.62 -20.84
CA GLY A 104 3.11 -16.84 -20.10
C GLY A 104 4.43 -16.79 -19.34
N LEU A 105 5.18 -15.68 -19.41
CA LEU A 105 6.37 -15.49 -18.58
C LEU A 105 5.99 -15.18 -17.13
N VAL A 106 6.80 -15.66 -16.20
CA VAL A 106 6.60 -15.49 -14.76
C VAL A 106 7.73 -14.65 -14.18
N TRP A 107 7.35 -13.62 -13.43
CA TRP A 107 8.25 -12.65 -12.82
C TRP A 107 8.04 -12.57 -11.31
N HIS A 108 9.12 -12.65 -10.55
CA HIS A 108 9.13 -12.51 -9.10
C HIS A 108 9.67 -11.14 -8.73
N VAL A 109 8.94 -10.41 -7.90
CA VAL A 109 9.33 -9.06 -7.47
C VAL A 109 9.85 -9.10 -6.05
N TYR A 110 11.03 -8.53 -5.83
CA TYR A 110 11.66 -8.38 -4.52
C TYR A 110 11.98 -6.91 -4.26
N LEU A 111 11.89 -6.47 -3.01
CA LEU A 111 12.31 -5.17 -2.53
C LEU A 111 13.67 -5.32 -1.85
N ASP A 112 14.65 -4.49 -2.21
CA ASP A 112 15.97 -4.50 -1.55
C ASP A 112 15.83 -4.24 -0.04
N ALA A 113 16.19 -5.21 0.81
CA ALA A 113 15.96 -5.11 2.25
C ALA A 113 16.91 -4.13 2.95
N ARG A 114 18.00 -3.71 2.30
CA ARG A 114 18.88 -2.65 2.83
C ARG A 114 18.16 -1.30 2.93
N LEU A 115 17.04 -1.16 2.22
CA LEU A 115 16.14 0.00 2.26
C LEU A 115 14.80 -0.30 2.95
N ALA A 116 14.51 -1.56 3.30
CA ALA A 116 13.19 -1.97 3.77
C ALA A 116 12.90 -1.65 5.25
N GLN A 117 13.81 -1.02 5.99
CA GLN A 117 13.47 -0.48 7.33
C GLN A 117 12.33 0.56 7.27
N GLU A 118 11.99 1.03 6.07
CA GLU A 118 10.93 1.99 5.80
C GLU A 118 9.64 1.39 5.23
N VAL A 119 9.52 0.07 5.00
CA VAL A 119 8.36 -0.53 4.32
C VAL A 119 7.84 -1.74 5.10
N VAL A 120 6.51 -1.94 5.13
CA VAL A 120 5.87 -3.09 5.78
C VAL A 120 5.41 -4.09 4.71
N LEU A 121 5.72 -5.38 4.90
CA LEU A 121 5.24 -6.46 4.02
C LEU A 121 3.79 -6.87 4.35
N PRO A 122 3.07 -7.56 3.44
CA PRO A 122 1.76 -8.12 3.71
C PRO A 122 1.71 -9.01 4.95
#